data_AF-A0A356J476-F1
#
_entry.id   AF-A0A356J476-F1
#
_cell.length_a   1.000
_cell.length_b   1.000
_cell.length_c   1.000
_cell.angle_alpha   90.00
_cell.angle_beta   90.00
_cell.angle_gamma   90.00
#
_symmetry.space_group_name_H-M   'P 1'
#
loop_
_entity.id
_entity.type
_entity.pdbx_description
1 polymer ?
#
loop_
_entity_poly.entity_id
_entity_poly.type
_entity_poly.pdbx_seq_one_letter_code
_entity_poly.pdbx_strand_id
1 'polypeptide(L)'
;MSEQSFFENPILNSPYECPRRHWEMDADNKPTGKIVDRRRPSSNRTPIATPRSKGAPGHRMVQKEFFEEVIDNTVYRANELINDIRNAVAAWRAAPEPKWNVTAETARLLKHWRHYDFPSYRPFFCQIEAIETLIWLIEVAPGTAAGRGILKQIADANNDADPDLYRIALKLATGAGKTTVMAMLIAWQTINASRHGVGDKFTNGFLVTTPGITIRDRLRVLLPNDPEAYYAKRQLVPMDLLPLMNSARVVITNYHAYELKTTLNLPAGTRAMLAGPTGAGPQTVETPGQMLQRVIKDLIGLKNILMINDEAHHCYRRRPDSYIGTEERALDADEKDEAKKNAEAARVWIRGLETVRAHIGNGTVRPKVIDLSATPFFLRGSGYQEGTLFPWTVCDFSLMDALECGIVKLPRIPVYDNLTPEAESEMPKYRELWKNICKQEKSFRAFRGKGKGQFCDPQKIPNLLQTAIKVLYNGYKETYESWAASGIKTPPCFIFVCQNTAISKLVYDFVSGYVVKDANGDERTVEAQCPLFSNFDDSGQPLARPNTLLI
;
A
#
# COMPACT_ATOMS: atom_id res chain seq x y z
N MET A 1 11.06 8.26 -32.04
CA MET A 1 11.64 7.77 -30.76
C MET A 1 10.95 6.46 -30.43
N SER A 2 11.70 5.38 -30.24
CA SER A 2 11.20 4.01 -30.02
C SER A 2 10.84 3.77 -28.54
N GLU A 3 10.19 2.64 -28.23
CA GLU A 3 9.92 2.17 -26.84
C GLU A 3 11.17 2.19 -25.94
N GLN A 4 12.37 1.97 -26.51
CA GLN A 4 13.66 2.05 -25.80
C GLN A 4 13.90 3.39 -25.10
N SER A 5 13.43 4.51 -25.69
CA SER A 5 13.60 5.86 -25.14
C SER A 5 13.01 6.00 -23.73
N PHE A 6 11.86 5.34 -23.47
CA PHE A 6 11.23 5.35 -22.15
C PHE A 6 12.06 4.60 -21.10
N PHE A 7 12.64 3.45 -21.46
CA PHE A 7 13.42 2.63 -20.52
C PHE A 7 14.81 3.19 -20.25
N GLU A 8 15.35 3.95 -21.20
CA GLU A 8 16.63 4.64 -21.05
C GLU A 8 16.50 5.93 -20.21
N ASN A 9 15.51 6.77 -20.51
CA ASN A 9 15.32 8.07 -19.85
C ASN A 9 13.84 8.30 -19.47
N PRO A 10 13.32 7.59 -18.44
CA PRO A 10 11.89 7.68 -18.07
C PRO A 10 11.49 9.01 -17.44
N ILE A 11 12.44 9.75 -16.85
CA ILE A 11 12.19 10.95 -16.03
C ILE A 11 11.98 12.17 -16.93
N LEU A 12 10.82 12.81 -16.81
CA LEU A 12 10.42 14.00 -17.58
C LEU A 12 10.14 15.25 -16.72
N ASN A 13 9.86 15.07 -15.42
CA ASN A 13 9.38 16.11 -14.53
C ASN A 13 10.23 16.19 -13.24
N SER A 14 10.21 17.35 -12.59
CA SER A 14 10.77 17.51 -11.24
C SER A 14 9.85 16.86 -10.21
N PRO A 15 10.39 16.18 -9.17
CA PRO A 15 9.58 15.64 -8.07
C PRO A 15 8.98 16.73 -7.16
N TYR A 16 9.43 17.98 -7.30
CA TYR A 16 9.03 19.11 -6.44
C TYR A 16 8.07 20.10 -7.12
N GLU A 17 7.76 19.90 -8.40
CA GLU A 17 6.86 20.77 -9.16
C GLU A 17 5.68 19.97 -9.72
N CYS A 18 4.61 20.68 -10.10
CA CYS A 18 3.48 20.06 -10.77
C CYS A 18 3.95 19.44 -12.11
N PRO A 19 3.67 18.14 -12.38
CA PRO A 19 4.03 17.50 -13.64
C PRO A 19 3.42 18.22 -14.84
N ARG A 20 4.24 18.50 -15.86
CA ARG A 20 3.82 19.24 -17.07
C ARG A 20 3.92 18.40 -18.34
N ARG A 21 4.60 17.26 -18.28
CA ARG A 21 4.79 16.36 -19.42
C ARG A 21 4.55 14.92 -18.99
N HIS A 22 4.12 14.07 -19.90
CA HIS A 22 4.03 12.63 -19.66
C HIS A 22 4.27 11.83 -20.93
N TRP A 23 4.62 10.55 -20.80
CA TRP A 23 4.71 9.64 -21.93
C TRP A 23 3.32 9.20 -22.39
N GLU A 24 3.04 9.33 -23.69
CA GLU A 24 1.82 8.79 -24.28
C GLU A 24 1.83 7.25 -24.19
N MET A 25 0.69 6.68 -23.82
CA MET A 25 0.47 5.24 -23.73
C MET A 25 -0.47 4.80 -24.85
N ASP A 26 -0.20 3.65 -25.47
CA ASP A 26 -1.12 3.03 -26.42
C ASP A 26 -2.29 2.30 -25.71
N ALA A 27 -3.16 1.67 -26.50
CA ALA A 27 -4.30 0.90 -26.01
C ALA A 27 -3.89 -0.34 -25.18
N ASP A 28 -2.67 -0.83 -25.38
CA ASP A 28 -2.09 -1.94 -24.62
C ASP A 28 -1.28 -1.44 -23.42
N ASN A 29 -1.34 -0.15 -23.07
CA ASN A 29 -0.62 0.53 -21.98
C ASN A 29 0.91 0.54 -22.14
N LYS A 30 1.40 0.59 -23.38
CA LYS A 30 2.82 0.70 -23.68
C LYS A 30 3.21 2.12 -24.04
N PRO A 31 4.40 2.59 -23.59
CA PRO A 31 4.90 3.89 -23.98
C PRO A 31 5.07 3.96 -25.50
N THR A 32 4.39 4.89 -26.17
CA THR A 32 4.51 5.05 -27.64
C THR A 32 5.83 5.70 -28.05
N GLY A 33 6.65 6.11 -27.07
CA GLY A 33 7.86 6.91 -27.27
C GLY A 33 7.56 8.38 -27.57
N LYS A 34 6.29 8.82 -27.53
CA LYS A 34 5.90 10.23 -27.65
C LYS A 34 5.71 10.87 -26.30
N ILE A 35 6.15 12.13 -26.19
CA ILE A 35 5.94 12.96 -25.01
C ILE A 35 4.78 13.91 -25.29
N VAL A 36 3.88 14.06 -24.33
CA VAL A 36 2.75 14.98 -24.38
C VAL A 36 2.99 16.12 -23.40
N ASP A 37 2.95 17.37 -23.86
CA ASP A 37 3.18 18.57 -23.07
C ASP A 37 1.95 19.02 -22.26
N ARG A 38 1.42 18.11 -21.45
CA ARG A 38 0.44 18.41 -20.41
C ARG A 38 0.56 17.45 -19.24
N ARG A 39 -0.05 17.77 -18.11
CA ARG A 39 -0.23 16.83 -17.00
C ARG A 39 -1.08 15.63 -17.44
N ARG A 40 -0.71 14.42 -17.02
CA ARG A 40 -1.50 13.20 -17.23
C ARG A 40 -2.89 13.34 -16.57
N PRO A 41 -4.00 13.26 -17.34
CA PRO A 41 -5.34 13.23 -16.76
C PRO A 41 -5.53 11.98 -15.90
N SER A 42 -6.30 12.08 -14.82
CA SER A 42 -6.68 10.90 -14.04
C SER A 42 -7.72 10.08 -14.80
N SER A 43 -7.61 8.75 -14.74
CA SER A 43 -8.52 7.80 -15.34
C SER A 43 -9.09 6.84 -14.28
N ASN A 44 -10.34 6.40 -14.47
CA ASN A 44 -11.02 5.48 -13.54
C ASN A 44 -10.41 4.07 -13.52
N ARG A 45 -9.45 3.80 -14.40
CA ARG A 45 -8.70 2.56 -14.52
C ARG A 45 -7.22 2.86 -14.68
N THR A 46 -6.40 1.98 -14.14
CA THR A 46 -4.97 2.23 -14.02
C THR A 46 -4.19 1.40 -15.05
N PRO A 47 -3.29 2.00 -15.84
CA PRO A 47 -2.66 1.29 -16.97
C PRO A 47 -1.44 0.47 -16.57
N ILE A 48 -1.39 -0.82 -16.94
CA ILE A 48 -0.13 -1.55 -17.12
C ILE A 48 -0.13 -2.31 -18.43
N ALA A 49 1.02 -2.23 -19.10
CA ALA A 49 1.35 -2.88 -20.36
C ALA A 49 0.96 -4.37 -20.36
N THR A 50 0.16 -4.81 -21.34
CA THR A 50 0.01 -6.24 -21.65
C THR A 50 1.17 -6.69 -22.56
N PRO A 51 2.01 -7.65 -22.16
CA PRO A 51 2.95 -8.27 -23.08
C PRO A 51 2.20 -9.18 -24.05
N ARG A 52 2.61 -9.17 -25.33
CA ARG A 52 2.05 -10.03 -26.38
C ARG A 52 2.04 -11.50 -25.95
N SER A 53 0.86 -12.12 -25.91
CA SER A 53 0.71 -13.51 -26.37
C SER A 53 -0.36 -13.55 -27.46
N LYS A 54 0.06 -13.87 -28.68
CA LYS A 54 -0.88 -14.37 -29.69
C LYS A 54 -1.25 -15.78 -29.24
N GLY A 55 -2.46 -15.95 -28.74
CA GLY A 55 -3.08 -17.26 -28.47
C GLY A 55 -3.28 -17.58 -26.99
N ALA A 56 -4.49 -18.07 -26.69
CA ALA A 56 -5.02 -18.62 -25.43
C ALA A 56 -5.47 -17.64 -24.31
N PRO A 57 -6.77 -17.62 -23.96
CA PRO A 57 -7.29 -16.83 -22.85
C PRO A 57 -7.04 -17.54 -21.51
N GLY A 58 -5.96 -17.19 -20.79
CA GLY A 58 -5.67 -17.85 -19.51
C GLY A 58 -4.47 -17.38 -18.67
N HIS A 59 -3.90 -16.20 -18.94
CA HIS A 59 -2.57 -15.85 -18.43
C HIS A 59 -2.53 -14.61 -17.51
N ARG A 60 -2.94 -14.71 -16.23
CA ARG A 60 -2.74 -13.63 -15.22
C ARG A 60 -2.57 -14.15 -13.77
N MET A 61 -1.36 -14.50 -13.31
CA MET A 61 -1.20 -14.77 -11.85
C MET A 61 0.16 -14.42 -11.21
N VAL A 62 1.19 -13.93 -11.90
CA VAL A 62 2.52 -13.77 -11.27
C VAL A 62 3.03 -12.32 -11.19
N GLN A 63 2.27 -11.34 -11.67
CA GLN A 63 2.64 -9.91 -11.60
C GLN A 63 2.01 -9.12 -10.44
N LYS A 64 1.23 -9.79 -9.57
CA LYS A 64 0.33 -9.14 -8.59
C LYS A 64 0.99 -8.22 -7.55
N GLU A 65 2.25 -8.42 -7.18
CA GLU A 65 2.81 -7.72 -5.98
C GLU A 65 3.73 -6.52 -6.26
N PHE A 66 4.31 -6.39 -7.47
CA PHE A 66 5.22 -5.28 -7.82
C PHE A 66 4.63 -4.25 -8.78
N PHE A 67 3.63 -4.67 -9.56
CA PHE A 67 3.02 -3.92 -10.66
C PHE A 67 1.53 -3.72 -10.36
N GLU A 68 1.21 -3.26 -9.16
CA GLU A 68 -0.18 -3.06 -8.79
C GLU A 68 -0.74 -1.78 -9.46
N GLU A 69 -1.02 -1.87 -10.76
CA GLU A 69 -2.02 -1.10 -11.52
C GLU A 69 -2.69 -2.16 -12.43
N VAL A 70 -3.72 -2.84 -11.91
CA VAL A 70 -4.27 -4.07 -12.52
C VAL A 70 -5.13 -3.81 -13.76
N ILE A 71 -4.92 -4.69 -14.73
CA ILE A 71 -5.35 -4.71 -16.12
C ILE A 71 -6.85 -5.06 -16.27
N ASP A 72 -7.60 -4.27 -17.04
CA ASP A 72 -8.76 -4.76 -17.80
C ASP A 72 -8.93 -3.96 -19.11
N ASN A 73 -9.14 -4.66 -20.23
CA ASN A 73 -9.14 -4.16 -21.62
C ASN A 73 -10.41 -3.37 -21.96
N THR A 74 -10.81 -2.42 -21.11
CA THR A 74 -12.04 -1.66 -21.31
C THR A 74 -11.77 -0.17 -21.26
N VAL A 75 -12.42 0.52 -22.18
CA VAL A 75 -12.26 1.93 -22.57
C VAL A 75 -11.99 2.86 -21.38
N TYR A 76 -10.92 3.65 -21.51
CA TYR A 76 -10.60 4.77 -20.63
C TYR A 76 -11.79 5.71 -20.47
N ARG A 77 -12.32 5.81 -19.24
CA ARG A 77 -13.15 6.94 -18.84
C ARG A 77 -12.32 7.83 -17.93
N ALA A 78 -12.17 9.10 -18.34
CA ALA A 78 -11.53 10.10 -17.50
C ALA A 78 -12.25 10.14 -16.14
N ASN A 79 -11.47 10.27 -15.06
CA ASN A 79 -12.05 10.52 -13.75
C ASN A 79 -12.36 12.01 -13.65
N GLU A 80 -13.58 12.40 -14.05
CA GLU A 80 -14.01 13.81 -14.06
C GLU A 80 -13.88 14.44 -12.67
N LEU A 81 -14.32 13.74 -11.62
CA LEU A 81 -14.23 14.21 -10.23
C LEU A 81 -12.80 14.59 -9.82
N ILE A 82 -11.82 13.70 -10.03
CA ILE A 82 -10.42 13.97 -9.65
C ILE A 82 -9.85 15.11 -10.49
N ASN A 83 -10.15 15.16 -11.78
CA ASN A 83 -9.65 16.22 -12.65
C ASN A 83 -10.27 17.59 -12.29
N ASP A 84 -11.56 17.64 -11.93
CA ASP A 84 -12.22 18.86 -11.44
C ASP A 84 -11.61 19.35 -10.12
N ILE A 85 -11.35 18.43 -9.19
CA ILE A 85 -10.66 18.74 -7.93
C ILE A 85 -9.25 19.28 -8.20
N ARG A 86 -8.47 18.63 -9.08
CA ARG A 86 -7.13 19.10 -9.48
C ARG A 86 -7.18 20.52 -10.04
N ASN A 87 -8.14 20.82 -10.92
CA ASN A 87 -8.32 22.15 -11.49
C ASN A 87 -8.68 23.19 -10.42
N ALA A 88 -9.61 22.85 -9.52
CA ALA A 88 -10.02 23.74 -8.43
C ALA A 88 -8.88 24.02 -7.44
N VAL A 89 -8.13 22.98 -7.05
CA VAL A 89 -6.96 23.09 -6.16
C VAL A 89 -5.83 23.86 -6.85
N ALA A 90 -5.59 23.65 -8.14
CA ALA A 90 -4.59 24.41 -8.89
C ALA A 90 -4.93 25.91 -8.97
N ALA A 91 -6.18 26.25 -9.24
CA ALA A 91 -6.66 27.63 -9.24
C ALA A 91 -6.55 28.27 -7.84
N TRP A 92 -6.91 27.52 -6.79
CA TRP A 92 -6.76 27.97 -5.40
C TRP A 92 -5.30 28.16 -4.99
N ARG A 93 -4.41 27.24 -5.37
CA ARG A 93 -2.96 27.33 -5.11
C ARG A 93 -2.33 28.55 -5.77
N ALA A 94 -2.79 28.91 -6.97
CA ALA A 94 -2.32 30.09 -7.71
C ALA A 94 -2.89 31.42 -7.18
N ALA A 95 -3.92 31.39 -6.34
CA ALA A 95 -4.51 32.60 -5.78
C ALA A 95 -3.56 33.26 -4.76
N PRO A 96 -3.60 34.60 -4.61
CA PRO A 96 -2.84 35.29 -3.57
C PRO A 96 -3.36 34.90 -2.18
N GLU A 97 -2.46 34.90 -1.18
CA GLU A 97 -2.74 34.45 0.19
C GLU A 97 -4.07 34.94 0.80
N PRO A 98 -4.46 36.22 0.69
CA PRO A 98 -5.74 36.69 1.26
C PRO A 98 -6.98 35.99 0.69
N LYS A 99 -6.86 35.35 -0.48
CA LYS A 99 -7.93 34.60 -1.15
C LYS A 99 -7.88 33.10 -0.87
N TRP A 100 -6.95 32.62 -0.04
CA TRP A 100 -6.89 31.19 0.28
C TRP A 100 -8.09 30.73 1.11
N ASN A 101 -8.76 31.63 1.86
CA ASN A 101 -9.95 31.33 2.65
C ASN A 101 -9.76 30.13 3.61
N VAL A 102 -8.60 30.08 4.27
CA VAL A 102 -8.25 29.07 5.29
C VAL A 102 -7.94 29.76 6.63
N THR A 103 -7.81 29.00 7.72
CA THR A 103 -7.31 29.55 9.00
C THR A 103 -5.89 30.11 8.88
N ALA A 104 -5.51 30.96 9.83
CA ALA A 104 -4.16 31.54 9.88
C ALA A 104 -3.07 30.46 10.03
N GLU A 105 -3.34 29.42 10.81
CA GLU A 105 -2.47 28.27 11.03
C GLU A 105 -2.31 27.46 9.74
N THR A 106 -3.40 27.20 9.03
CA THR A 106 -3.35 26.51 7.74
C THR A 106 -2.58 27.34 6.72
N ALA A 107 -2.82 28.65 6.62
CA ALA A 107 -2.05 29.53 5.73
C ALA A 107 -0.55 29.50 6.06
N ARG A 108 -0.19 29.48 7.35
CA ARG A 108 1.19 29.38 7.80
C ARG A 108 1.84 28.04 7.45
N LEU A 109 1.13 26.93 7.63
CA LEU A 109 1.61 25.60 7.21
C LEU A 109 1.77 25.52 5.69
N LEU A 110 0.82 26.06 4.92
CA LEU A 110 0.92 26.11 3.46
C LEU A 110 2.14 26.91 3.00
N LYS A 111 2.42 28.07 3.60
CA LYS A 111 3.64 28.83 3.32
C LYS A 111 4.89 28.01 3.60
N HIS A 112 4.92 27.34 4.76
CA HIS A 112 6.03 26.48 5.15
C HIS A 112 6.25 25.38 4.12
N TRP A 113 5.21 24.64 3.74
CA TRP A 113 5.34 23.53 2.80
C TRP A 113 5.62 23.95 1.36
N ARG A 114 5.14 25.12 0.93
CA ARG A 114 5.32 25.63 -0.45
C ARG A 114 6.67 26.33 -0.67
N HIS A 115 7.16 27.04 0.34
CA HIS A 115 8.22 28.04 0.15
C HIS A 115 9.39 27.94 1.12
N TYR A 116 9.30 27.14 2.19
CA TYR A 116 10.42 26.97 3.11
C TYR A 116 11.60 26.29 2.41
N ASP A 117 12.80 26.79 2.68
CA ASP A 117 14.04 26.22 2.17
C ASP A 117 14.45 25.04 3.05
N PHE A 118 14.01 23.85 2.68
CA PHE A 118 14.29 22.63 3.43
C PHE A 118 15.75 22.21 3.23
N PRO A 119 16.56 22.14 4.29
CA PRO A 119 17.99 21.82 4.16
C PRO A 119 18.27 20.37 3.77
N SER A 120 17.28 19.47 3.94
CA SER A 120 17.44 18.04 3.66
C SER A 120 16.19 17.43 3.02
N TYR A 121 15.10 17.34 3.79
CA TYR A 121 13.86 16.73 3.35
C TYR A 121 12.88 17.81 2.87
N ARG A 122 12.85 18.05 1.56
CA ARG A 122 11.78 18.84 0.92
C ARG A 122 10.60 17.93 0.58
N PRO A 123 9.34 18.26 0.97
CA PRO A 123 8.18 17.49 0.54
C PRO A 123 8.04 17.46 -0.99
N PHE A 124 7.72 16.29 -1.54
CA PHE A 124 7.43 16.15 -2.97
C PHE A 124 6.11 16.82 -3.34
N PHE A 125 5.98 17.25 -4.60
CA PHE A 125 4.75 17.87 -5.08
C PHE A 125 3.52 16.99 -4.84
N CYS A 126 3.62 15.68 -5.05
CA CYS A 126 2.51 14.75 -4.80
C CYS A 126 2.05 14.73 -3.32
N GLN A 127 2.98 14.94 -2.38
CA GLN A 127 2.67 15.01 -0.95
C GLN A 127 1.95 16.34 -0.64
N ILE A 128 2.45 17.44 -1.21
CA ILE A 128 1.83 18.76 -1.10
C ILE A 128 0.43 18.76 -1.70
N GLU A 129 0.27 18.23 -2.90
CA GLU A 129 -1.03 18.18 -3.58
C GLU A 129 -2.05 17.34 -2.81
N ALA A 130 -1.63 16.21 -2.24
CA ALA A 130 -2.51 15.36 -1.45
C ALA A 130 -3.04 16.09 -0.21
N ILE A 131 -2.17 16.76 0.56
CA ILE A 131 -2.61 17.50 1.75
C ILE A 131 -3.41 18.76 1.38
N GLU A 132 -3.04 19.45 0.31
CA GLU A 132 -3.75 20.61 -0.19
C GLU A 132 -5.15 20.27 -0.68
N THR A 133 -5.31 19.11 -1.30
CA THR A 133 -6.63 18.59 -1.71
C THR A 133 -7.52 18.40 -0.48
N LEU A 134 -6.99 17.80 0.60
CA LEU A 134 -7.73 17.68 1.85
C LEU A 134 -8.10 19.04 2.46
N ILE A 135 -7.13 19.96 2.55
CA ILE A 135 -7.35 21.32 3.07
C ILE A 135 -8.43 22.03 2.27
N TRP A 136 -8.35 21.98 0.94
CA TRP A 136 -9.31 22.61 0.06
C TRP A 136 -10.71 22.03 0.24
N LEU A 137 -10.85 20.70 0.27
CA LEU A 137 -12.15 20.03 0.48
C LEU A 137 -12.78 20.38 1.84
N ILE A 138 -11.94 20.59 2.86
CA ILE A 138 -12.38 20.73 4.25
C ILE A 138 -12.63 22.18 4.67
N GLU A 139 -11.80 23.12 4.23
CA GLU A 139 -11.88 24.53 4.62
C GLU A 139 -12.51 25.41 3.54
N VAL A 140 -12.25 25.14 2.25
CA VAL A 140 -12.56 26.05 1.14
C VAL A 140 -13.80 25.62 0.38
N ALA A 141 -13.91 24.35 0.01
CA ALA A 141 -14.98 23.81 -0.82
C ALA A 141 -16.39 24.09 -0.26
N PRO A 142 -16.66 24.00 1.06
CA PRO A 142 -17.98 24.32 1.61
C PRO A 142 -18.44 25.76 1.33
N GLY A 143 -17.49 26.69 1.22
CA GLY A 143 -17.74 28.11 0.96
C GLY A 143 -18.10 28.43 -0.49
N THR A 144 -17.91 27.51 -1.44
CA THR A 144 -18.09 27.77 -2.87
C THR A 144 -19.17 26.88 -3.49
N ALA A 145 -19.87 27.36 -4.53
CA ALA A 145 -20.90 26.57 -5.20
C ALA A 145 -20.31 25.31 -5.88
N ALA A 146 -19.19 25.47 -6.60
CA ALA A 146 -18.47 24.37 -7.23
C ALA A 146 -17.97 23.34 -6.20
N GLY A 147 -17.38 23.81 -5.09
CA GLY A 147 -16.92 22.94 -4.01
C GLY A 147 -18.05 22.17 -3.33
N ARG A 148 -19.22 22.77 -3.10
CA ARG A 148 -20.39 22.05 -2.57
C ARG A 148 -20.90 20.96 -3.53
N GLY A 149 -20.82 21.18 -4.84
CA GLY A 149 -21.15 20.15 -5.84
C GLY A 149 -20.22 18.94 -5.74
N ILE A 150 -18.91 19.18 -5.65
CA ILE A 150 -17.89 18.13 -5.45
C ILE A 150 -18.13 17.37 -4.15
N LEU A 151 -18.36 18.07 -3.03
CA LEU A 151 -18.62 17.44 -1.73
C LEU A 151 -19.87 16.56 -1.75
N LYS A 152 -20.92 16.99 -2.47
CA LYS A 152 -22.13 16.20 -2.68
C LYS A 152 -21.83 14.93 -3.48
N GLN A 153 -21.10 15.03 -4.59
CA GLN A 153 -20.72 13.85 -5.38
C GLN A 153 -19.93 12.82 -4.55
N ILE A 154 -18.98 13.29 -3.71
CA ILE A 154 -18.23 12.40 -2.80
C ILE A 154 -19.16 11.79 -1.75
N ALA A 155 -20.11 12.54 -1.20
CA ALA A 155 -21.08 12.04 -0.22
C ALA A 155 -22.02 10.99 -0.82
N ASP A 156 -22.55 11.23 -2.03
CA ASP A 156 -23.40 10.30 -2.76
C ASP A 156 -22.64 9.00 -3.06
N ALA A 157 -21.38 9.11 -3.54
CA ALA A 157 -20.49 7.97 -3.75
C ALA A 157 -20.23 7.14 -2.47
N ASN A 158 -20.08 7.81 -1.32
CA ASN A 158 -19.96 7.12 -0.03
C ASN A 158 -21.29 6.46 0.38
N ASN A 159 -22.43 7.12 0.19
CA ASN A 159 -23.72 6.53 0.55
C ASN A 159 -24.02 5.25 -0.24
N ASP A 160 -23.61 5.20 -1.51
CA ASP A 160 -23.81 4.04 -2.37
C ASP A 160 -22.92 2.85 -2.01
N ALA A 161 -21.69 3.12 -1.55
CA ALA A 161 -20.69 2.08 -1.30
C ALA A 161 -20.52 1.74 0.18
N ASP A 162 -20.47 2.77 1.05
CA ASP A 162 -20.22 2.71 2.48
C ASP A 162 -21.08 3.73 3.27
N PRO A 163 -22.41 3.53 3.41
CA PRO A 163 -23.30 4.53 4.03
C PRO A 163 -22.92 4.87 5.49
N ASP A 164 -22.31 3.90 6.17
CA ASP A 164 -21.82 4.07 7.54
C ASP A 164 -20.44 4.70 7.62
N LEU A 165 -19.79 5.16 6.56
CA LEU A 165 -18.51 5.88 6.67
C LEU A 165 -18.41 6.98 5.60
N TYR A 166 -18.19 8.22 6.00
CA TYR A 166 -17.81 9.27 5.03
C TYR A 166 -16.28 9.26 4.87
N ARG A 167 -15.82 8.80 3.70
CA ARG A 167 -14.43 8.50 3.38
C ARG A 167 -13.91 9.39 2.27
N ILE A 168 -12.60 9.63 2.29
CA ILE A 168 -11.85 10.24 1.20
C ILE A 168 -10.59 9.42 0.96
N ALA A 169 -10.28 9.09 -0.30
CA ALA A 169 -9.08 8.35 -0.66
C ALA A 169 -8.05 9.21 -1.41
N LEU A 170 -6.79 9.08 -1.01
CA LEU A 170 -5.62 9.67 -1.63
C LEU A 170 -4.78 8.56 -2.26
N LYS A 171 -4.74 8.54 -3.59
CA LYS A 171 -3.89 7.62 -4.35
C LYS A 171 -2.49 8.20 -4.49
N LEU A 172 -1.51 7.51 -3.90
CA LEU A 172 -0.10 7.88 -3.91
C LEU A 172 0.74 6.63 -4.21
N ALA A 173 1.51 6.64 -5.30
CA ALA A 173 2.40 5.54 -5.66
C ALA A 173 3.25 5.04 -4.48
N THR A 174 3.52 3.73 -4.44
CA THR A 174 4.35 3.13 -3.40
C THR A 174 5.75 3.75 -3.43
N GLY A 175 6.21 4.26 -2.28
CA GLY A 175 7.46 5.01 -2.17
C GLY A 175 7.32 6.53 -2.34
N ALA A 176 6.17 7.05 -2.78
CA ALA A 176 5.92 8.50 -2.90
C ALA A 176 5.80 9.23 -1.55
N GLY A 177 5.78 8.50 -0.43
CA GLY A 177 5.80 9.06 0.93
C GLY A 177 4.43 9.26 1.57
N LYS A 178 3.54 8.24 1.50
CA LYS A 178 2.24 8.20 2.22
C LYS A 178 2.36 8.64 3.68
N THR A 179 3.35 8.12 4.40
CA THR A 179 3.61 8.48 5.81
C THR A 179 3.91 9.97 6.01
N THR A 180 4.54 10.64 5.05
CA THR A 180 4.73 12.10 5.11
C THR A 180 3.40 12.82 5.05
N VAL A 181 2.50 12.41 4.16
CA VAL A 181 1.14 12.99 4.04
C VAL A 181 0.34 12.75 5.32
N MET A 182 0.44 11.57 5.93
CA MET A 182 -0.18 11.29 7.24
C MET A 182 0.34 12.24 8.32
N ALA A 183 1.66 12.48 8.39
CA ALA A 183 2.24 13.42 9.34
C ALA A 183 1.77 14.86 9.08
N MET A 184 1.72 15.30 7.81
CA MET A 184 1.22 16.64 7.45
C MET A 184 -0.28 16.80 7.82
N LEU A 185 -1.08 15.76 7.61
CA LEU A 185 -2.49 15.71 8.01
C LEU A 185 -2.65 15.82 9.53
N ILE A 186 -1.92 15.00 10.30
CA ILE A 186 -1.97 15.04 11.77
C ILE A 186 -1.51 16.41 12.27
N ALA A 187 -0.45 16.99 11.71
CA ALA A 187 0.04 18.32 12.07
C ALA A 187 -0.99 19.41 11.80
N TRP A 188 -1.55 19.45 10.59
CA TRP A 188 -2.57 20.44 10.21
C TRP A 188 -3.80 20.37 11.12
N GLN A 189 -4.31 19.17 11.37
CA GLN A 189 -5.47 18.96 12.22
C GLN A 189 -5.18 19.35 13.67
N THR A 190 -4.04 18.90 14.22
CA THR A 190 -3.68 19.15 15.63
C THR A 190 -3.43 20.62 15.92
N ILE A 191 -2.65 21.30 15.06
CA ILE A 191 -2.30 22.71 15.25
C ILE A 191 -3.57 23.57 15.22
N ASN A 192 -4.46 23.31 14.27
CA ASN A 192 -5.74 24.02 14.20
C ASN A 192 -6.65 23.69 15.38
N ALA A 193 -6.75 22.42 15.79
CA ALA A 193 -7.55 22.03 16.96
C ALA A 193 -7.03 22.66 18.26
N SER A 194 -5.71 22.82 18.40
CA SER A 194 -5.10 23.47 19.55
C SER A 194 -5.38 24.98 19.60
N ARG A 195 -5.60 25.63 18.45
CA ARG A 195 -5.79 27.09 18.36
C ARG A 195 -7.26 27.50 18.34
N HIS A 196 -8.10 26.70 17.67
CA HIS A 196 -9.53 26.99 17.45
C HIS A 196 -10.46 26.07 18.25
N GLY A 197 -9.89 25.15 19.03
CA GLY A 197 -10.64 24.12 19.76
C GLY A 197 -10.93 22.89 18.90
N VAL A 198 -11.16 21.76 19.59
CA VAL A 198 -11.69 20.56 18.95
C VAL A 198 -13.15 20.81 18.62
N GLY A 199 -13.52 20.62 17.35
CA GLY A 199 -14.88 20.86 16.90
C GLY A 199 -15.14 20.09 15.61
N ASP A 200 -16.16 20.50 14.87
CA ASP A 200 -16.44 19.85 13.60
C ASP A 200 -15.25 19.93 12.68
N LYS A 201 -14.47 21.03 12.76
CA LYS A 201 -13.33 21.42 11.90
C LYS A 201 -12.06 20.63 12.01
N PHE A 202 -11.62 20.48 13.24
CA PHE A 202 -10.29 20.02 13.53
C PHE A 202 -10.34 19.06 14.71
N THR A 203 -9.43 18.10 14.70
CA THR A 203 -9.27 17.14 15.79
C THR A 203 -7.81 17.01 16.20
N ASN A 204 -7.62 16.58 17.44
CA ASN A 204 -6.35 16.12 17.97
C ASN A 204 -6.33 14.60 18.22
N GLY A 205 -7.38 13.86 17.87
CA GLY A 205 -7.49 12.41 18.03
C GLY A 205 -7.40 11.66 16.71
N PHE A 206 -6.43 10.75 16.58
CA PHE A 206 -6.14 10.04 15.34
C PHE A 206 -6.03 8.53 15.58
N LEU A 207 -6.76 7.76 14.77
CA LEU A 207 -6.66 6.30 14.73
C LEU A 207 -6.03 5.90 13.38
N VAL A 208 -4.81 5.39 13.40
CA VAL A 208 -4.11 4.90 12.21
C VAL A 208 -4.24 3.38 12.13
N THR A 209 -4.80 2.85 11.06
CA THR A 209 -4.99 1.41 10.87
C THR A 209 -4.13 0.88 9.72
N THR A 210 -3.51 -0.27 9.93
CA THR A 210 -2.50 -0.86 9.03
C THR A 210 -2.82 -2.32 8.68
N PRO A 211 -2.36 -2.82 7.51
CA PRO A 211 -2.60 -4.20 7.10
C PRO A 211 -1.73 -5.21 7.88
N GLY A 212 -0.52 -4.83 8.28
CA GLY A 212 0.43 -5.73 8.96
C GLY A 212 1.12 -5.09 10.16
N ILE A 213 1.64 -5.92 11.08
CA ILE A 213 2.34 -5.47 12.29
C ILE A 213 3.67 -4.77 11.99
N THR A 214 4.41 -5.21 10.97
CA THR A 214 5.65 -4.56 10.51
C THR A 214 5.38 -3.13 10.05
N ILE A 215 4.24 -2.93 9.38
CA ILE A 215 3.79 -1.62 8.91
C ILE A 215 3.33 -0.75 10.08
N ARG A 216 2.62 -1.32 11.05
CA ARG A 216 2.28 -0.64 12.29
C ARG A 216 3.53 -0.09 13.00
N ASP A 217 4.55 -0.92 13.16
CA ASP A 217 5.74 -0.56 13.94
C ASP A 217 6.60 0.51 13.25
N ARG A 218 6.70 0.51 11.91
CA ARG A 218 7.37 1.59 11.15
C ARG A 218 6.64 2.94 11.25
N LEU A 219 5.31 2.94 11.45
CA LEU A 219 4.52 4.17 11.51
C LEU A 219 4.63 4.89 12.86
N ARG A 220 5.42 4.39 13.83
CA ARG A 220 5.71 5.07 15.11
C ARG A 220 6.23 6.51 14.93
N VAL A 221 6.84 6.81 13.79
CA VAL A 221 7.27 8.16 13.37
C VAL A 221 6.13 9.18 13.26
N LEU A 222 4.87 8.74 13.32
CA LEU A 222 3.68 9.57 13.42
C LEU A 222 3.32 9.95 14.86
N LEU A 223 3.91 9.30 15.87
CA LEU A 223 3.68 9.63 17.27
C LEU A 223 4.43 10.93 17.60
N PRO A 224 3.78 12.00 18.10
CA PRO A 224 4.42 13.29 18.37
C PRO A 224 5.62 13.22 19.33
N ASN A 225 5.56 12.28 20.28
CA ASN A 225 6.57 12.12 21.33
C ASN A 225 7.70 11.14 20.94
N ASP A 226 7.66 10.57 19.72
CA ASP A 226 8.73 9.68 19.25
C ASP A 226 9.97 10.52 18.86
N PRO A 227 11.19 10.13 19.26
CA PRO A 227 12.41 10.85 18.88
C PRO A 227 12.62 10.95 17.36
N GLU A 228 12.08 9.99 16.61
CA GLU A 228 12.16 9.89 15.16
C GLU A 228 10.94 10.50 14.46
N ALA A 229 10.11 11.25 15.19
CA ALA A 229 8.87 11.81 14.66
C ALA A 229 9.13 12.74 13.48
N TYR A 230 8.35 12.56 12.41
CA TYR A 230 8.54 13.30 11.16
C TYR A 230 8.32 14.81 11.31
N TYR A 231 7.52 15.25 12.29
CA TYR A 231 7.20 16.66 12.51
C TYR A 231 8.46 17.52 12.64
N ALA A 232 9.37 17.14 13.55
CA ALA A 232 10.64 17.83 13.76
C ALA A 232 11.74 17.32 12.83
N LYS A 233 11.90 15.99 12.71
CA LYS A 233 13.02 15.37 11.97
C LYS A 233 13.03 15.72 10.48
N ARG A 234 11.86 15.89 9.88
CA ARG A 234 11.71 16.33 8.48
C ARG A 234 11.30 17.80 8.36
N GLN A 235 11.31 18.54 9.47
CA GLN A 235 10.90 19.94 9.55
C GLN A 235 9.52 20.19 8.92
N LEU A 236 8.59 19.24 9.01
CA LEU A 236 7.24 19.40 8.43
C LEU A 236 6.41 20.44 9.19
N VAL A 237 6.77 20.72 10.44
CA VAL A 237 6.11 21.70 11.30
C VAL A 237 7.12 22.78 11.68
N PRO A 238 6.77 24.08 11.56
CA PRO A 238 7.60 25.17 12.06
C PRO A 238 7.97 24.98 13.54
N MET A 239 9.21 25.32 13.92
CA MET A 239 9.76 25.04 15.25
C MET A 239 8.90 25.57 16.41
N ASP A 240 8.29 26.74 16.26
CA ASP A 240 7.45 27.35 17.27
C ASP A 240 6.04 26.76 17.35
N LEU A 241 5.61 26.01 16.32
CA LEU A 241 4.34 25.27 16.32
C LEU A 241 4.50 23.83 16.82
N LEU A 242 5.73 23.30 16.89
CA LEU A 242 6.00 21.95 17.41
C LEU A 242 5.42 21.70 18.80
N PRO A 243 5.46 22.63 19.79
CA PRO A 243 4.88 22.38 21.10
C PRO A 243 3.37 22.07 21.08
N LEU A 244 2.64 22.55 20.07
CA LEU A 244 1.21 22.28 19.90
C LEU A 244 0.94 20.81 19.56
N MET A 245 1.93 20.11 18.97
CA MET A 245 1.83 18.69 18.63
C MET A 245 1.69 17.79 19.85
N ASN A 246 2.08 18.26 21.04
CA ASN A 246 1.91 17.50 22.30
C ASN A 246 0.44 17.24 22.64
N SER A 247 -0.49 18.01 22.06
CA SER A 247 -1.94 17.81 22.24
C SER A 247 -2.51 16.67 21.40
N ALA A 248 -1.76 16.14 20.43
CA ALA A 248 -2.22 15.04 19.57
C ALA A 248 -2.17 13.70 20.30
N ARG A 249 -3.26 12.94 20.16
CA ARG A 249 -3.38 11.55 20.55
C ARG A 249 -3.44 10.69 19.30
N VAL A 250 -2.38 9.94 19.06
CA VAL A 250 -2.25 9.07 17.89
C VAL A 250 -2.19 7.62 18.36
N VAL A 251 -3.15 6.81 17.94
CA VAL A 251 -3.14 5.35 18.16
C VAL A 251 -2.90 4.66 16.83
N ILE A 252 -1.90 3.78 16.77
CA ILE A 252 -1.56 3.02 15.57
C ILE A 252 -1.89 1.55 15.83
N THR A 253 -2.76 0.97 15.01
CA THR A 253 -3.25 -0.40 15.17
C THR A 253 -3.16 -1.19 13.86
N ASN A 254 -3.25 -2.50 14.00
CA ASN A 254 -3.42 -3.43 12.87
C ASN A 254 -4.90 -3.82 12.77
N TYR A 255 -5.42 -4.07 11.58
CA TYR A 255 -6.84 -4.40 11.41
C TYR A 255 -7.27 -5.68 12.16
N HIS A 256 -6.40 -6.69 12.33
CA HIS A 256 -6.71 -7.88 13.11
C HIS A 256 -7.01 -7.54 14.59
N ALA A 257 -6.56 -6.39 15.09
CA ALA A 257 -6.89 -5.96 16.43
C ALA A 257 -8.40 -5.73 16.63
N TYR A 258 -9.17 -5.51 15.56
CA TYR A 258 -10.64 -5.38 15.62
C TYR A 258 -11.37 -6.72 15.80
N GLU A 259 -10.68 -7.86 15.65
CA GLU A 259 -11.27 -9.16 15.94
C GLU A 259 -11.61 -9.28 17.43
N LEU A 260 -12.82 -9.77 17.72
CA LEU A 260 -13.27 -10.01 19.08
C LEU A 260 -12.51 -11.20 19.65
N LYS A 261 -11.78 -10.99 20.73
CA LYS A 261 -10.98 -12.05 21.35
C LYS A 261 -11.83 -12.91 22.27
N THR A 262 -11.47 -14.20 22.37
CA THR A 262 -12.03 -15.07 23.41
C THR A 262 -11.46 -14.65 24.76
N THR A 263 -12.32 -14.24 25.69
CA THR A 263 -11.94 -13.79 27.03
C THR A 263 -11.71 -14.95 27.99
N LEU A 264 -12.43 -16.07 27.79
CA LEU A 264 -12.35 -17.29 28.60
C LEU A 264 -12.34 -18.50 27.68
N ASN A 265 -11.27 -19.29 27.72
CA ASN A 265 -11.15 -20.50 26.91
C ASN A 265 -11.78 -21.68 27.67
N LEU A 266 -13.08 -21.90 27.47
CA LEU A 266 -13.83 -23.00 28.09
C LEU A 266 -14.02 -24.15 27.08
N PRO A 267 -13.72 -25.40 27.45
CA PRO A 267 -14.08 -26.57 26.65
C PRO A 267 -15.59 -26.60 26.37
N ALA A 268 -15.98 -27.11 25.20
CA ALA A 268 -17.38 -27.11 24.74
C ALA A 268 -18.35 -27.76 25.77
N GLY A 269 -17.94 -28.84 26.43
CA GLY A 269 -18.74 -29.51 27.46
C GLY A 269 -18.98 -28.66 28.71
N THR A 270 -17.96 -27.95 29.20
CA THR A 270 -18.07 -27.06 30.37
C THR A 270 -18.91 -25.83 30.04
N ARG A 271 -18.82 -25.33 28.81
CA ARG A 271 -19.62 -24.19 28.32
C ARG A 271 -21.11 -24.53 28.26
N ALA A 272 -21.45 -25.74 27.80
CA ALA A 272 -22.82 -26.24 27.77
C ALA A 272 -23.39 -26.45 29.18
N MET A 273 -22.56 -26.94 30.11
CA MET A 273 -22.96 -27.15 31.51
C MET A 273 -23.24 -25.82 32.24
N LEU A 274 -22.45 -24.78 31.98
CA LEU A 274 -22.61 -23.44 32.56
C LEU A 274 -23.75 -22.61 31.95
N ALA A 275 -24.30 -23.03 30.81
CA ALA A 275 -25.40 -22.32 30.15
C ALA A 275 -26.77 -22.51 30.83
N GLY A 276 -26.91 -23.54 31.67
CA GLY A 276 -28.12 -23.82 32.45
C GLY A 276 -29.41 -23.95 31.62
N PRO A 277 -30.59 -24.09 32.27
CA PRO A 277 -31.89 -24.17 31.59
C PRO A 277 -32.35 -22.86 30.93
N THR A 278 -31.74 -21.73 31.31
CA THR A 278 -32.07 -20.38 30.80
C THR A 278 -31.33 -20.02 29.51
N GLY A 279 -30.38 -20.85 29.06
CA GLY A 279 -29.67 -20.69 27.79
C GLY A 279 -28.62 -19.56 27.75
N ALA A 280 -28.45 -18.80 28.85
CA ALA A 280 -27.48 -17.70 28.94
C ALA A 280 -26.19 -18.19 29.60
N GLY A 281 -25.32 -18.83 28.81
CA GLY A 281 -23.97 -19.18 29.24
C GLY A 281 -23.05 -17.98 29.45
N PRO A 282 -21.87 -18.16 30.08
CA PRO A 282 -20.92 -17.09 30.32
C PRO A 282 -20.48 -16.44 29.00
N GLN A 283 -20.38 -15.10 28.97
CA GLN A 283 -19.83 -14.38 27.83
C GLN A 283 -18.33 -14.68 27.71
N THR A 284 -17.98 -15.58 26.81
CA THR A 284 -16.58 -15.97 26.56
C THR A 284 -15.93 -15.22 25.40
N VAL A 285 -16.65 -14.30 24.76
CA VAL A 285 -16.17 -13.48 23.64
C VAL A 285 -16.28 -12.03 24.03
N GLU A 286 -15.25 -11.26 23.72
CA GLU A 286 -15.17 -9.82 23.91
C GLU A 286 -16.38 -9.11 23.27
N THR A 287 -16.98 -8.17 23.99
CA THR A 287 -18.00 -7.27 23.43
C THR A 287 -17.37 -6.20 22.54
N PRO A 288 -18.11 -5.58 21.60
CA PRO A 288 -17.58 -4.46 20.81
C PRO A 288 -17.01 -3.33 21.66
N GLY A 289 -17.63 -3.01 22.81
CA GLY A 289 -17.13 -1.99 23.73
C GLY A 289 -15.78 -2.37 24.38
N GLN A 290 -15.61 -3.64 24.77
CA GLN A 290 -14.33 -4.13 25.29
C GLN A 290 -13.23 -4.14 24.21
N MET A 291 -13.59 -4.50 22.97
CA MET A 291 -12.68 -4.39 21.83
C MET A 291 -12.21 -2.96 21.63
N LEU A 292 -13.12 -1.98 21.69
CA LEU A 292 -12.74 -0.56 21.61
C LEU A 292 -11.83 -0.13 22.77
N GLN A 293 -12.10 -0.57 24.00
CA GLN A 293 -11.21 -0.34 25.15
C GLN A 293 -9.81 -0.88 24.95
N ARG A 294 -9.68 -2.01 24.24
CA ARG A 294 -8.39 -2.61 23.91
C ARG A 294 -7.69 -1.92 22.75
N VAL A 295 -8.42 -1.53 21.70
CA VAL A 295 -7.84 -1.04 20.44
C VAL A 295 -7.60 0.47 20.46
N ILE A 296 -8.51 1.26 21.03
CA ILE A 296 -8.49 2.73 20.95
C ILE A 296 -8.46 3.39 22.34
N LYS A 297 -7.92 2.70 23.35
CA LYS A 297 -7.91 3.14 24.77
C LYS A 297 -7.63 4.63 24.95
N ASP A 298 -6.59 5.15 24.30
CA ASP A 298 -6.11 6.52 24.50
C ASP A 298 -6.96 7.58 23.77
N LEU A 299 -7.89 7.13 22.92
CA LEU A 299 -8.86 7.97 22.22
C LEU A 299 -10.26 7.91 22.85
N ILE A 300 -10.49 7.02 23.82
CA ILE A 300 -11.78 6.92 24.51
C ILE A 300 -12.07 8.23 25.23
N GLY A 301 -13.26 8.79 24.97
CA GLY A 301 -13.70 10.09 25.49
C GLY A 301 -13.51 11.25 24.51
N LEU A 302 -12.79 11.05 23.39
CA LEU A 302 -12.74 12.05 22.32
C LEU A 302 -14.02 11.97 21.48
N LYS A 303 -14.68 13.12 21.30
CA LYS A 303 -15.90 13.24 20.47
C LYS A 303 -15.62 13.25 18.98
N ASN A 304 -14.37 13.49 18.57
CA ASN A 304 -13.98 13.59 17.18
C ASN A 304 -12.66 12.86 16.96
N ILE A 305 -12.71 11.68 16.33
CA ILE A 305 -11.51 10.92 15.94
C ILE A 305 -11.44 10.91 14.40
N LEU A 306 -10.26 11.21 13.87
CA LEU A 306 -9.95 11.02 12.45
C LEU A 306 -9.28 9.66 12.26
N MET A 307 -9.92 8.78 11.49
CA MET A 307 -9.39 7.47 11.14
C MET A 307 -8.56 7.59 9.86
N ILE A 308 -7.37 7.02 9.85
CA ILE A 308 -6.42 7.05 8.74
C ILE A 308 -6.06 5.61 8.39
N ASN A 309 -6.35 5.17 7.18
CA ASN A 309 -6.00 3.81 6.73
C ASN A 309 -4.73 3.86 5.86
N ASP A 310 -3.73 3.02 6.17
CA ASP A 310 -2.62 2.69 5.26
C ASP A 310 -2.99 1.45 4.46
N GLU A 311 -2.72 1.42 3.15
CA GLU A 311 -3.13 0.35 2.22
C GLU A 311 -4.65 0.08 2.25
N ALA A 312 -5.41 1.15 2.13
CA ALA A 312 -6.89 1.12 2.22
C ALA A 312 -7.60 0.24 1.17
N HIS A 313 -6.88 -0.30 0.18
CA HIS A 313 -7.43 -1.26 -0.79
C HIS A 313 -7.89 -2.56 -0.13
N HIS A 314 -7.40 -2.85 1.07
CA HIS A 314 -7.89 -3.95 1.91
C HIS A 314 -9.12 -3.56 2.75
N CYS A 315 -9.61 -2.32 2.72
CA CYS A 315 -10.70 -1.84 3.55
C CYS A 315 -11.88 -1.37 2.69
N TYR A 316 -12.76 -2.29 2.34
CA TYR A 316 -13.98 -2.01 1.56
C TYR A 316 -15.15 -2.87 2.02
N ARG A 317 -16.37 -2.37 1.85
CA ARG A 317 -17.58 -3.18 1.97
C ARG A 317 -17.82 -3.96 0.69
N ARG A 318 -18.06 -5.27 0.82
CA ARG A 318 -18.43 -6.13 -0.31
C ARG A 318 -19.83 -5.75 -0.81
N ARG A 319 -20.00 -5.60 -2.12
CA ARG A 319 -21.31 -5.36 -2.74
C ARG A 319 -22.17 -6.64 -2.64
N PRO A 320 -23.48 -6.55 -2.33
CA PRO A 320 -24.35 -7.72 -2.29
C PRO A 320 -24.44 -8.42 -3.65
N ASP A 321 -24.59 -9.76 -3.62
CA ASP A 321 -24.62 -10.61 -4.82
C ASP A 321 -25.77 -10.27 -5.79
N SER A 322 -26.84 -9.63 -5.29
CA SER A 322 -27.98 -9.17 -6.10
C SER A 322 -27.64 -8.08 -7.12
N TYR A 323 -26.47 -7.44 -6.99
CA TYR A 323 -25.99 -6.39 -7.89
C TYR A 323 -24.82 -6.84 -8.78
N ILE A 324 -24.42 -8.12 -8.68
CA ILE A 324 -23.34 -8.69 -9.48
C ILE A 324 -23.93 -9.18 -10.81
N GLY A 325 -23.48 -8.59 -11.92
CA GLY A 325 -23.85 -9.06 -13.26
C GLY A 325 -23.37 -10.49 -13.50
N THR A 326 -24.04 -11.24 -14.37
CA THR A 326 -23.81 -12.66 -14.71
C THR A 326 -22.45 -12.98 -15.36
N GLU A 327 -21.48 -12.05 -15.37
CA GLU A 327 -20.20 -12.14 -16.08
C GLU A 327 -18.98 -12.33 -15.15
N GLU A 328 -19.16 -12.86 -13.94
CA GLU A 328 -17.99 -13.32 -13.17
C GLU A 328 -17.47 -14.64 -13.77
N ARG A 329 -16.28 -14.58 -14.37
CA ARG A 329 -15.52 -15.75 -14.78
C ARG A 329 -15.41 -16.72 -13.60
N ALA A 330 -15.66 -18.00 -13.85
CA ALA A 330 -15.44 -19.06 -12.87
C ALA A 330 -14.00 -19.01 -12.33
N LEU A 331 -13.87 -18.68 -11.05
CA LEU A 331 -12.59 -18.61 -10.34
C LEU A 331 -12.02 -20.03 -10.15
N ASP A 332 -10.70 -20.17 -10.31
CA ASP A 332 -10.01 -21.39 -9.92
C ASP A 332 -9.94 -21.53 -8.38
N ALA A 333 -9.46 -22.67 -7.88
CA ALA A 333 -9.43 -22.92 -6.43
C ALA A 333 -8.51 -21.96 -5.66
N ASP A 334 -7.38 -21.55 -6.23
CA ASP A 334 -6.45 -20.63 -5.56
C ASP A 334 -7.01 -19.21 -5.58
N GLU A 335 -7.61 -18.80 -6.71
CA GLU A 335 -8.29 -17.53 -6.88
C GLU A 335 -9.48 -17.37 -5.92
N LYS A 336 -10.23 -18.46 -5.65
CA LYS A 336 -11.32 -18.48 -4.66
C LYS A 336 -10.80 -18.31 -3.24
N ASP A 337 -9.74 -19.02 -2.87
CA ASP A 337 -9.16 -18.93 -1.54
C ASP A 337 -8.59 -17.53 -1.26
N GLU A 338 -7.92 -16.92 -2.25
CA GLU A 338 -7.42 -15.55 -2.17
C GLU A 338 -8.57 -14.54 -2.04
N ALA A 339 -9.58 -14.63 -2.90
CA ALA A 339 -10.76 -13.76 -2.84
C ALA A 339 -11.48 -13.86 -1.49
N LYS A 340 -11.59 -15.08 -0.93
CA LYS A 340 -12.20 -15.30 0.38
C LYS A 340 -11.40 -14.64 1.51
N LYS A 341 -10.07 -14.79 1.52
CA LYS A 341 -9.20 -14.13 2.51
C LYS A 341 -9.27 -12.62 2.42
N ASN A 342 -9.23 -12.07 1.20
CA ASN A 342 -9.34 -10.63 0.98
C ASN A 342 -10.70 -10.09 1.47
N ALA A 343 -11.79 -10.81 1.17
CA ALA A 343 -13.12 -10.44 1.64
C ALA A 343 -13.25 -10.51 3.18
N GLU A 344 -12.63 -11.51 3.83
CA GLU A 344 -12.62 -11.64 5.28
C GLU A 344 -11.82 -10.50 5.94
N ALA A 345 -10.61 -10.22 5.44
CA ALA A 345 -9.79 -9.10 5.91
C ALA A 345 -10.52 -7.77 5.78
N ALA A 346 -11.12 -7.51 4.60
CA ALA A 346 -11.91 -6.30 4.35
C ALA A 346 -13.11 -6.18 5.28
N ARG A 347 -13.80 -7.29 5.55
CA ARG A 347 -14.93 -7.33 6.49
C ARG A 347 -14.51 -7.01 7.92
N VAL A 348 -13.40 -7.58 8.40
CA VAL A 348 -12.89 -7.30 9.76
C VAL A 348 -12.51 -5.82 9.87
N TRP A 349 -11.80 -5.30 8.88
CA TRP A 349 -11.33 -3.92 8.87
C TRP A 349 -12.49 -2.92 8.86
N ILE A 350 -13.39 -3.02 7.89
CA ILE A 350 -14.50 -2.07 7.74
C ILE A 350 -15.42 -2.08 8.96
N ARG A 351 -15.74 -3.27 9.49
CA ARG A 351 -16.56 -3.43 10.70
C ARG A 351 -15.90 -2.82 11.93
N GLY A 352 -14.58 -2.92 12.04
CA GLY A 352 -13.81 -2.24 13.07
C GLY A 352 -14.02 -0.73 13.03
N LEU A 353 -13.88 -0.13 11.85
CA LEU A 353 -14.08 1.32 11.66
C LEU A 353 -15.53 1.76 11.91
N GLU A 354 -16.51 0.97 11.47
CA GLU A 354 -17.93 1.20 11.76
C GLU A 354 -18.22 1.17 13.26
N THR A 355 -17.62 0.22 13.99
CA THR A 355 -17.74 0.11 15.45
C THR A 355 -17.15 1.34 16.13
N VAL A 356 -16.00 1.82 15.66
CA VAL A 356 -15.38 3.07 16.15
C VAL A 356 -16.29 4.26 15.85
N ARG A 357 -16.80 4.41 14.62
CA ARG A 357 -17.73 5.51 14.27
C ARG A 357 -18.98 5.47 15.14
N ALA A 358 -19.59 4.31 15.34
CA ALA A 358 -20.79 4.15 16.15
C ALA A 358 -20.57 4.59 17.61
N HIS A 359 -19.38 4.35 18.16
CA HIS A 359 -19.01 4.82 19.49
C HIS A 359 -18.85 6.34 19.59
N ILE A 360 -18.30 6.97 18.55
CA ILE A 360 -18.05 8.42 18.51
C ILE A 360 -19.34 9.22 18.24
N GLY A 361 -20.29 8.64 17.50
CA GLY A 361 -21.58 9.25 17.15
C GLY A 361 -21.62 9.94 15.78
N ASN A 362 -22.84 10.28 15.33
CA ASN A 362 -23.14 10.73 13.95
C ASN A 362 -22.98 12.25 13.72
N GLY A 363 -22.32 12.98 14.61
CA GLY A 363 -22.39 14.43 14.67
C GLY A 363 -21.42 15.22 13.79
N THR A 364 -21.07 14.80 12.57
CA THR A 364 -20.09 15.59 11.79
C THR A 364 -20.30 15.55 10.28
N VAL A 365 -20.13 16.71 9.65
CA VAL A 365 -20.25 16.98 8.19
C VAL A 365 -18.93 16.68 7.43
N ARG A 366 -17.94 16.09 8.09
CA ARG A 366 -16.58 15.91 7.55
C ARG A 366 -16.22 14.44 7.39
N PRO A 367 -15.31 14.10 6.46
CA PRO A 367 -14.82 12.74 6.35
C PRO A 367 -14.20 12.31 7.68
N LYS A 368 -14.65 11.17 8.19
CA LYS A 368 -14.09 10.55 9.39
C LYS A 368 -12.97 9.59 9.05
N VAL A 369 -12.85 9.21 7.78
CA VAL A 369 -11.87 8.25 7.29
C VAL A 369 -11.09 8.87 6.13
N ILE A 370 -9.76 8.88 6.26
CA ILE A 370 -8.84 9.21 5.18
C ILE A 370 -8.09 7.95 4.79
N ASP A 371 -8.33 7.49 3.58
CA ASP A 371 -7.73 6.31 2.99
C ASP A 371 -6.46 6.72 2.22
N LEU A 372 -5.31 6.15 2.57
CA LEU A 372 -4.08 6.27 1.79
C LEU A 372 -3.74 4.91 1.20
N SER A 373 -3.57 4.87 -0.12
CA SER A 373 -3.21 3.64 -0.83
C SER A 373 -2.48 3.98 -2.13
N ALA A 374 -1.59 3.10 -2.60
CA ALA A 374 -1.11 3.20 -3.97
C ALA A 374 -2.17 2.74 -4.98
N THR A 375 -3.08 1.91 -4.51
CA THR A 375 -4.01 1.13 -5.29
C THR A 375 -5.42 1.16 -4.70
N PRO A 376 -6.04 2.34 -4.44
CA PRO A 376 -7.38 2.41 -3.88
C PRO A 376 -8.43 1.98 -4.92
N PHE A 377 -8.42 0.71 -5.29
CA PHE A 377 -9.35 0.07 -6.19
C PHE A 377 -9.90 -1.19 -5.54
N PHE A 378 -11.05 -1.61 -6.04
CA PHE A 378 -11.67 -2.84 -5.57
C PHE A 378 -10.90 -4.08 -6.02
N LEU A 379 -10.60 -4.94 -5.04
CA LEU A 379 -9.99 -6.24 -5.28
C LEU A 379 -11.02 -7.24 -5.82
N ARG A 380 -10.51 -8.32 -6.41
CA ARG A 380 -11.32 -9.45 -6.84
C ARG A 380 -12.13 -10.05 -5.67
N GLY A 381 -13.40 -10.38 -5.91
CA GLY A 381 -14.31 -10.89 -4.89
C GLY A 381 -15.00 -9.81 -4.03
N SER A 382 -14.74 -8.54 -4.31
CA SER A 382 -15.41 -7.39 -3.66
C SER A 382 -16.87 -7.17 -4.10
N GLY A 383 -17.32 -7.82 -5.18
CA GLY A 383 -18.61 -7.54 -5.81
C GLY A 383 -18.61 -6.26 -6.67
N TYR A 384 -17.47 -5.58 -6.79
CA TYR A 384 -17.22 -4.51 -7.76
C TYR A 384 -16.30 -5.02 -8.87
N GLN A 385 -16.28 -4.31 -9.99
CA GLN A 385 -15.34 -4.62 -11.06
C GLN A 385 -13.90 -4.38 -10.58
N GLU A 386 -13.08 -5.44 -10.67
CA GLU A 386 -11.68 -5.43 -10.27
C GLU A 386 -10.91 -4.30 -10.95
N GLY A 387 -10.07 -3.60 -10.18
CA GLY A 387 -9.24 -2.48 -10.69
C GLY A 387 -9.98 -1.15 -10.85
N THR A 388 -11.27 -1.08 -10.52
CA THR A 388 -12.02 0.19 -10.46
C THR A 388 -11.62 0.96 -9.21
N LEU A 389 -11.18 2.22 -9.38
CA LEU A 389 -10.86 3.10 -8.26
C LEU A 389 -12.07 3.28 -7.33
N PHE A 390 -11.81 3.44 -6.04
CA PHE A 390 -12.84 3.79 -5.07
C PHE A 390 -13.50 5.10 -5.50
N PRO A 391 -14.85 5.17 -5.48
CA PRO A 391 -15.57 6.33 -5.98
C PRO A 391 -15.37 7.58 -5.10
N TRP A 392 -14.83 7.42 -3.88
CA TRP A 392 -14.40 8.52 -3.00
C TRP A 392 -12.91 8.89 -3.13
N THR A 393 -12.23 8.46 -4.19
CA THR A 393 -10.85 8.89 -4.49
C THR A 393 -10.86 10.33 -5.01
N VAL A 394 -10.12 11.22 -4.35
CA VAL A 394 -10.09 12.66 -4.68
C VAL A 394 -8.74 13.15 -5.19
N CYS A 395 -7.68 12.37 -4.95
CA CYS A 395 -6.32 12.67 -5.37
C CYS A 395 -5.74 11.43 -6.05
N ASP A 396 -5.11 11.63 -7.20
CA ASP A 396 -4.44 10.59 -7.97
C ASP A 396 -3.02 11.03 -8.31
N PHE A 397 -2.04 10.32 -7.80
CA PHE A 397 -0.66 10.42 -8.25
C PHE A 397 -0.18 9.01 -8.58
N SER A 398 -0.29 8.66 -9.87
CA SER A 398 -0.12 7.30 -10.37
C SER A 398 1.33 6.82 -10.27
N LEU A 399 1.55 5.52 -10.46
CA LEU A 399 2.90 4.97 -10.55
C LEU A 399 3.67 5.63 -11.71
N MET A 400 2.98 5.86 -12.84
CA MET A 400 3.55 6.54 -13.99
C MET A 400 3.97 7.98 -13.68
N ASP A 401 3.12 8.76 -12.99
CA ASP A 401 3.49 10.13 -12.58
C ASP A 401 4.74 10.10 -11.68
N ALA A 402 4.81 9.12 -10.75
CA ALA A 402 5.94 8.98 -9.85
C ALA A 402 7.24 8.55 -10.56
N LEU A 403 7.15 7.68 -11.56
CA LEU A 403 8.27 7.27 -12.41
C LEU A 403 8.79 8.46 -13.24
N GLU A 404 7.87 9.18 -13.88
CA GLU A 404 8.18 10.35 -14.70
C GLU A 404 8.73 11.53 -13.88
N CYS A 405 8.48 11.55 -12.56
CA CYS A 405 9.06 12.52 -11.63
C CYS A 405 10.35 12.04 -10.95
N GLY A 406 10.81 10.82 -11.22
CA GLY A 406 11.98 10.23 -10.55
C GLY A 406 11.80 9.96 -9.06
N ILE A 407 10.56 9.87 -8.58
CA ILE A 407 10.23 9.60 -7.17
C ILE A 407 10.37 8.11 -6.85
N VAL A 408 10.03 7.26 -7.80
CA VAL A 408 10.09 5.80 -7.67
C VAL A 408 11.00 5.21 -8.73
N LYS A 409 11.58 4.05 -8.42
CA LYS A 409 12.47 3.34 -9.35
C LYS A 409 11.66 2.64 -10.43
N LEU A 410 12.18 2.62 -11.65
CA LEU A 410 11.61 1.80 -12.73
C LEU A 410 11.92 0.33 -12.44
N PRO A 411 10.90 -0.52 -12.20
CA PRO A 411 11.13 -1.96 -12.10
C PRO A 411 11.57 -2.46 -13.48
N ARG A 412 12.81 -2.95 -13.57
CA ARG A 412 13.27 -3.64 -14.77
C ARG A 412 12.73 -5.05 -14.74
N ILE A 413 11.83 -5.36 -15.67
CA ILE A 413 11.54 -6.76 -16.00
C ILE A 413 12.85 -7.31 -16.57
N PRO A 414 13.29 -8.51 -16.17
CA PRO A 414 14.39 -9.19 -16.84
C PRO A 414 14.00 -9.35 -18.31
N VAL A 415 14.54 -8.47 -19.14
CA VAL A 415 14.60 -8.58 -20.58
C VAL A 415 16.06 -8.31 -20.82
N TYR A 416 16.84 -9.38 -20.98
CA TYR A 416 18.27 -9.25 -21.17
C TYR A 416 18.61 -9.60 -22.61
N ASP A 417 19.26 -8.64 -23.27
CA ASP A 417 19.78 -8.69 -24.64
C ASP A 417 20.99 -9.64 -24.79
N ASN A 418 21.44 -10.28 -23.71
CA ASN A 418 22.68 -11.07 -23.65
C ASN A 418 22.46 -12.54 -23.25
N LEU A 419 21.24 -13.07 -23.35
CA LEU A 419 21.00 -14.50 -23.15
C LEU A 419 21.33 -15.27 -24.43
N THR A 420 21.82 -16.51 -24.29
CA THR A 420 21.96 -17.39 -25.45
C THR A 420 20.58 -17.62 -26.08
N PRO A 421 20.48 -17.85 -27.40
CA PRO A 421 19.20 -18.06 -28.08
C PRO A 421 18.32 -19.15 -27.44
N GLU A 422 18.92 -20.16 -26.80
CA GLU A 422 18.18 -21.20 -26.08
C GLU A 422 17.47 -20.66 -24.83
N ALA A 423 18.10 -19.77 -24.07
CA ALA A 423 17.52 -19.16 -22.88
C ALA A 423 16.43 -18.13 -23.22
N GLU A 424 16.51 -17.46 -24.36
CA GLU A 424 15.42 -16.61 -24.88
C GLU A 424 14.14 -17.42 -25.14
N SER A 425 14.27 -18.65 -25.64
CA SER A 425 13.13 -19.54 -25.89
C SER A 425 12.39 -19.98 -24.61
N GLU A 426 13.08 -19.97 -23.47
CA GLU A 426 12.55 -20.38 -22.17
C GLU A 426 11.96 -19.22 -21.34
N MET A 427 12.19 -17.97 -21.74
CA MET A 427 11.73 -16.77 -21.03
C MET A 427 10.22 -16.70 -20.74
N PRO A 428 9.32 -17.14 -21.63
CA PRO A 428 7.89 -17.25 -21.32
C PRO A 428 7.64 -18.16 -20.10
N LYS A 429 8.49 -19.19 -19.90
CA LYS A 429 8.38 -20.11 -18.77
C LYS A 429 8.75 -19.43 -17.44
N TYR A 430 9.77 -18.57 -17.42
CA TYR A 430 10.19 -17.83 -16.22
C TYR A 430 9.25 -16.68 -15.86
N ARG A 431 8.61 -16.04 -16.84
CA ARG A 431 7.57 -15.02 -16.54
C ARG A 431 6.37 -15.60 -15.80
N GLU A 432 6.00 -16.83 -16.10
CA GLU A 432 4.96 -17.57 -15.38
C GLU A 432 5.56 -18.70 -14.52
N LEU A 433 6.71 -18.44 -13.89
CA LEU A 433 7.50 -19.44 -13.16
C LEU A 433 6.64 -20.30 -12.23
N TRP A 434 5.81 -19.65 -11.40
CA TRP A 434 4.93 -20.35 -10.47
C TRP A 434 3.94 -21.30 -11.16
N LYS A 435 3.32 -20.89 -12.27
CA LYS A 435 2.39 -21.76 -13.00
C LYS A 435 3.10 -22.96 -13.61
N ASN A 436 4.30 -22.75 -14.13
CA ASN A 436 5.06 -23.82 -14.76
C ASN A 436 5.61 -24.81 -13.73
N ILE A 437 6.06 -24.31 -12.56
CA ILE A 437 6.37 -25.16 -11.40
C ILE A 437 5.13 -25.97 -11.00
N CYS A 438 3.96 -25.33 -10.84
CA CYS A 438 2.73 -26.02 -10.43
C CYS A 438 2.26 -27.10 -11.43
N LYS A 439 2.53 -26.92 -12.72
CA LYS A 439 2.23 -27.92 -13.76
C LYS A 439 3.14 -29.14 -13.66
N GLN A 440 4.42 -28.93 -13.33
CA GLN A 440 5.43 -29.99 -13.26
C GLN A 440 5.42 -30.71 -11.91
N GLU A 441 5.27 -29.98 -10.80
CA GLU A 441 5.36 -30.50 -9.43
C GLU A 441 4.20 -30.01 -8.56
N LYS A 442 3.06 -30.71 -8.65
CA LYS A 442 1.85 -30.39 -7.84
C LYS A 442 2.09 -30.47 -6.33
N SER A 443 3.04 -31.30 -5.89
CA SER A 443 3.44 -31.45 -4.48
C SER A 443 4.08 -30.17 -3.93
N PHE A 444 4.81 -29.41 -4.74
CA PHE A 444 5.39 -28.12 -4.34
C PHE A 444 4.30 -27.06 -4.12
N ARG A 445 3.26 -27.05 -4.97
CA ARG A 445 2.09 -26.15 -4.79
C ARG A 445 1.36 -26.36 -3.46
N ALA A 446 1.23 -27.62 -3.06
CA ALA A 446 0.58 -28.02 -1.80
C ALA A 446 1.48 -27.84 -0.57
N PHE A 447 2.75 -27.45 -0.73
CA PHE A 447 3.68 -27.31 0.37
C PHE A 447 3.25 -26.18 1.33
N ARG A 448 3.16 -26.52 2.62
CA ARG A 448 2.76 -25.62 3.72
C ARG A 448 3.67 -25.75 4.94
N GLY A 449 4.83 -26.39 4.81
CA GLY A 449 5.79 -26.55 5.91
C GLY A 449 5.38 -27.52 7.02
N LYS A 450 4.27 -28.26 6.90
CA LYS A 450 3.84 -29.27 7.88
C LYS A 450 3.98 -30.69 7.30
N GLY A 451 4.82 -31.52 7.93
CA GLY A 451 5.01 -32.95 7.64
C GLY A 451 6.37 -33.31 7.04
N LYS A 452 6.81 -34.57 7.19
CA LYS A 452 7.98 -35.12 6.48
C LYS A 452 7.69 -35.13 4.98
N GLY A 453 8.52 -34.45 4.18
CA GLY A 453 8.36 -34.39 2.73
C GLY A 453 9.66 -34.02 2.01
N GLN A 454 9.70 -34.20 0.69
CA GLN A 454 10.89 -34.01 -0.16
C GLN A 454 11.43 -32.57 -0.15
N PHE A 455 10.57 -31.59 0.15
CA PHE A 455 10.90 -30.15 0.17
C PHE A 455 11.22 -29.61 1.57
N CYS A 456 11.56 -30.47 2.54
CA CYS A 456 12.13 -30.02 3.81
C CYS A 456 13.61 -29.63 3.68
N ASP A 457 14.25 -30.04 2.59
CA ASP A 457 15.63 -29.73 2.25
C ASP A 457 15.66 -28.54 1.26
N PRO A 458 16.21 -27.37 1.64
CA PRO A 458 16.34 -26.22 0.75
C PRO A 458 17.05 -26.52 -0.57
N GLN A 459 17.92 -27.54 -0.63
CA GLN A 459 18.62 -27.91 -1.87
C GLN A 459 17.73 -28.65 -2.87
N LYS A 460 16.56 -29.14 -2.45
CA LYS A 460 15.62 -29.94 -3.27
C LYS A 460 14.42 -29.14 -3.78
N ILE A 461 14.57 -27.82 -3.90
CA ILE A 461 13.56 -26.99 -4.57
C ILE A 461 13.45 -27.36 -6.07
N PRO A 462 12.31 -27.12 -6.73
CA PRO A 462 12.08 -27.52 -8.12
C PRO A 462 13.21 -27.06 -9.06
N ASN A 463 13.66 -27.92 -9.97
CA ASN A 463 14.77 -27.60 -10.89
C ASN A 463 14.50 -26.33 -11.71
N LEU A 464 13.25 -26.12 -12.16
CA LEU A 464 12.86 -24.92 -12.88
C LEU A 464 13.06 -23.64 -12.04
N LEU A 465 12.81 -23.71 -10.73
CA LEU A 465 13.07 -22.62 -9.79
C LEU A 465 14.57 -22.38 -9.62
N GLN A 466 15.38 -23.44 -9.46
CA GLN A 466 16.83 -23.31 -9.34
C GLN A 466 17.45 -22.66 -10.58
N THR A 467 17.05 -23.08 -11.77
CA THR A 467 17.53 -22.50 -13.03
C THR A 467 17.13 -21.03 -13.14
N ALA A 468 15.88 -20.69 -12.84
CA ALA A 468 15.42 -19.31 -12.86
C ALA A 468 16.19 -18.41 -11.89
N ILE A 469 16.43 -18.88 -10.66
CA ILE A 469 17.22 -18.16 -9.66
C ILE A 469 18.64 -17.90 -10.17
N LYS A 470 19.32 -18.93 -10.70
CA LYS A 470 20.70 -18.81 -11.22
C LYS A 470 20.79 -17.80 -12.37
N VAL A 471 19.86 -17.85 -13.31
CA VAL A 471 19.82 -16.92 -14.45
C VAL A 471 19.63 -15.48 -13.97
N LEU A 472 18.67 -15.23 -13.08
CA LEU A 472 18.40 -13.88 -12.57
C LEU A 472 19.53 -13.37 -11.65
N TYR A 473 20.16 -14.25 -10.90
CA TYR A 473 21.32 -13.95 -10.06
C TYR A 473 22.53 -13.50 -10.89
N ASN A 474 22.79 -14.14 -12.03
CA ASN A 474 23.91 -13.75 -12.90
C ASN A 474 23.73 -12.31 -13.42
N GLY A 475 22.52 -11.94 -13.86
CA GLY A 475 22.24 -10.56 -14.27
C GLY A 475 22.35 -9.55 -13.10
N TYR A 476 21.98 -9.96 -11.88
CA TYR A 476 22.22 -9.16 -10.69
C TYR A 476 23.72 -8.95 -10.44
N LYS A 477 24.53 -10.00 -10.55
CA LYS A 477 25.97 -9.96 -10.33
C LYS A 477 26.66 -8.98 -11.29
N GLU A 478 26.33 -9.02 -12.58
CA GLU A 478 26.85 -8.06 -13.57
C GLU A 478 26.50 -6.61 -13.19
N THR A 479 25.26 -6.38 -12.78
CA THR A 479 24.80 -5.05 -12.34
C THR A 479 25.53 -4.60 -11.07
N TYR A 480 25.72 -5.50 -10.11
CA TYR A 480 26.45 -5.26 -8.87
C TYR A 480 27.89 -4.84 -9.15
N GLU A 481 28.60 -5.58 -10.00
CA GLU A 481 29.99 -5.30 -10.38
C GLU A 481 30.10 -3.96 -11.13
N SER A 482 29.16 -3.69 -12.06
CA SER A 482 29.08 -2.42 -12.78
C SER A 482 28.88 -1.22 -11.85
N TRP A 483 27.99 -1.33 -10.87
CA TRP A 483 27.72 -0.29 -9.88
C TRP A 483 28.93 -0.06 -8.97
N ALA A 484 29.58 -1.13 -8.52
CA ALA A 484 30.80 -1.06 -7.72
C ALA A 484 31.93 -0.37 -8.50
N ALA A 485 32.15 -0.74 -9.77
CA ALA A 485 33.13 -0.10 -10.64
C ALA A 485 32.83 1.40 -10.87
N SER A 486 31.56 1.79 -10.86
CA SER A 486 31.11 3.18 -10.98
C SER A 486 31.15 3.97 -9.66
N GLY A 487 31.62 3.36 -8.57
CA GLY A 487 31.69 3.99 -7.24
C GLY A 487 30.34 4.17 -6.54
N ILE A 488 29.28 3.50 -7.00
CA ILE A 488 27.96 3.53 -6.36
C ILE A 488 28.01 2.68 -5.10
N LYS A 489 27.97 3.32 -3.92
CA LYS A 489 28.12 2.64 -2.62
C LYS A 489 26.97 1.72 -2.24
N THR A 490 25.78 1.91 -2.80
CA THR A 490 24.59 1.11 -2.48
C THR A 490 24.43 0.02 -3.52
N PRO A 491 24.44 -1.28 -3.14
CA PRO A 491 24.28 -2.35 -4.11
C PRO A 491 22.86 -2.37 -4.71
N PRO A 492 22.67 -3.02 -5.87
CA PRO A 492 21.35 -3.28 -6.40
C PRO A 492 20.53 -4.12 -5.40
N CYS A 493 19.20 -4.02 -5.48
CA CYS A 493 18.28 -4.77 -4.63
C CYS A 493 17.63 -5.90 -5.44
N PHE A 494 17.62 -7.11 -4.88
CA PHE A 494 16.94 -8.28 -5.44
C PHE A 494 15.83 -8.73 -4.48
N ILE A 495 14.63 -8.96 -4.99
CA ILE A 495 13.45 -9.27 -4.15
C ILE A 495 12.82 -10.57 -4.61
N PHE A 496 12.69 -11.52 -3.68
CA PHE A 496 11.96 -12.77 -3.89
C PHE A 496 10.57 -12.66 -3.29
N VAL A 497 9.55 -12.82 -4.14
CA VAL A 497 8.15 -12.90 -3.74
C VAL A 497 7.70 -14.35 -3.85
N CYS A 498 7.19 -14.91 -2.75
CA CYS A 498 6.80 -16.31 -2.66
C CYS A 498 5.35 -16.46 -2.21
N GLN A 499 4.67 -17.48 -2.71
CA GLN A 499 3.23 -17.71 -2.47
C GLN A 499 2.86 -17.91 -0.99
N ASN A 500 3.79 -18.41 -0.17
CA ASN A 500 3.59 -18.60 1.25
C ASN A 500 4.92 -18.57 2.02
N THR A 501 4.80 -18.48 3.35
CA THR A 501 5.93 -18.36 4.28
C THR A 501 6.84 -19.59 4.32
N ALA A 502 6.32 -20.78 4.01
CA ALA A 502 7.14 -22.00 3.98
C ALA A 502 8.03 -22.03 2.73
N ILE A 503 7.49 -21.63 1.58
CA ILE A 503 8.26 -21.51 0.32
C ILE A 503 9.27 -20.37 0.43
N SER A 504 8.89 -19.22 1.03
CA SER A 504 9.83 -18.11 1.20
C SER A 504 11.02 -18.52 2.07
N LYS A 505 10.80 -19.31 3.13
CA LYS A 505 11.89 -19.85 3.95
C LYS A 505 12.82 -20.78 3.16
N LEU A 506 12.27 -21.69 2.34
CA LEU A 506 13.08 -22.57 1.48
C LEU A 506 13.94 -21.78 0.49
N VAL A 507 13.33 -20.80 -0.19
CA VAL A 507 14.05 -19.95 -1.15
C VAL A 507 15.12 -19.13 -0.42
N TYR A 508 14.79 -18.55 0.73
CA TYR A 508 15.74 -17.80 1.57
C TYR A 508 16.94 -18.66 1.97
N ASP A 509 16.72 -19.87 2.48
CA ASP A 509 17.80 -20.77 2.88
C ASP A 509 18.65 -21.18 1.67
N PHE A 510 18.02 -21.48 0.53
CA PHE A 510 18.73 -21.82 -0.71
C PHE A 510 19.65 -20.68 -1.20
N VAL A 511 19.18 -19.43 -1.17
CA VAL A 511 19.94 -18.30 -1.72
C VAL A 511 20.92 -17.67 -0.73
N SER A 512 20.68 -17.76 0.58
CA SER A 512 21.48 -17.08 1.62
C SER A 512 22.36 -18.00 2.46
N GLY A 513 22.19 -19.31 2.33
CA GLY A 513 22.81 -20.30 3.20
C GLY A 513 22.01 -20.50 4.49
N TYR A 514 22.28 -21.61 5.18
CA TYR A 514 21.58 -21.98 6.41
C TYR A 514 22.41 -22.91 7.29
N VAL A 515 22.07 -22.99 8.58
CA VAL A 515 22.72 -23.91 9.52
C VAL A 515 21.85 -25.14 9.70
N VAL A 516 22.46 -26.33 9.57
CA VAL A 516 21.84 -27.62 9.86
C VAL A 516 22.42 -28.16 11.16
N LYS A 517 21.57 -28.75 12.00
CA LYS A 517 22.00 -29.49 13.18
C LYS A 517 22.07 -30.97 12.85
N ASP A 518 23.24 -31.56 13.01
CA ASP A 518 23.45 -33.00 12.83
C ASP A 518 22.85 -33.77 14.01
N ALA A 519 22.72 -35.10 13.88
CA ALA A 519 22.14 -35.96 14.91
C ALA A 519 22.88 -35.91 16.27
N ASN A 520 24.13 -35.46 16.26
CA ASN A 520 24.97 -35.29 17.44
C ASN A 520 24.87 -33.89 18.08
N GLY A 521 24.08 -32.98 17.49
CA GLY A 521 23.92 -31.60 17.96
C GLY A 521 24.94 -30.60 17.39
N ASP A 522 25.90 -31.07 16.59
CA ASP A 522 26.87 -30.23 15.89
C ASP A 522 26.19 -29.39 14.80
N GLU A 523 26.61 -28.13 14.69
CA GLU A 523 26.10 -27.18 13.70
C GLU A 523 26.99 -27.16 12.47
N ARG A 524 26.40 -27.43 11.30
CA ARG A 524 27.06 -27.34 10.00
C ARG A 524 26.41 -26.25 9.16
N THR A 525 27.21 -25.29 8.71
CA THR A 525 26.77 -24.27 7.76
C THR A 525 26.73 -24.87 6.35
N VAL A 526 25.62 -24.67 5.66
CA VAL A 526 25.43 -25.00 4.25
C VAL A 526 25.59 -23.72 3.44
N GLU A 527 26.48 -23.76 2.45
CA GLU A 527 26.79 -22.62 1.61
C GLU A 527 25.60 -22.17 0.75
N ALA A 528 25.53 -20.84 0.56
CA ALA A 528 24.56 -20.19 -0.29
C ALA A 528 24.75 -20.58 -1.76
N GLN A 529 23.67 -20.86 -2.49
CA GLN A 529 23.73 -21.06 -3.94
C GLN A 529 23.94 -19.75 -4.71
N CYS A 530 23.84 -18.60 -4.04
CA CYS A 530 24.04 -17.27 -4.59
C CYS A 530 25.06 -16.53 -3.70
N PRO A 531 26.37 -16.58 -4.00
CA PRO A 531 27.41 -16.03 -3.13
C PRO A 531 27.20 -14.58 -2.66
N LEU A 532 26.77 -13.67 -3.54
CA LEU A 532 26.50 -12.26 -3.16
C LEU A 532 25.30 -12.10 -2.21
N PHE A 533 24.46 -13.13 -2.09
CA PHE A 533 23.30 -13.16 -1.20
C PHE A 533 23.60 -13.91 0.11
N SER A 534 24.80 -14.47 0.26
CA SER A 534 25.20 -15.22 1.46
C SER A 534 25.10 -14.36 2.72
N ASN A 535 24.56 -14.95 3.77
CA ASN A 535 24.56 -14.39 5.13
C ASN A 535 25.71 -14.90 6.00
N PHE A 536 26.61 -15.69 5.42
CA PHE A 536 27.77 -16.26 6.09
C PHE A 536 29.05 -15.82 5.39
N ASP A 537 30.13 -15.65 6.15
CA ASP A 537 31.47 -15.42 5.62
C ASP A 537 32.14 -16.71 5.14
N ASP A 538 33.36 -16.59 4.59
CA ASP A 538 34.15 -17.71 4.06
C ASP A 538 34.52 -18.75 5.14
N SER A 539 34.41 -18.40 6.42
CA SER A 539 34.63 -19.30 7.56
C SER A 539 33.34 -19.97 8.05
N GLY A 540 32.20 -19.68 7.41
CA GLY A 540 30.89 -20.20 7.76
C GLY A 540 30.24 -19.49 8.96
N GLN A 541 30.76 -18.35 9.40
CA GLN A 541 30.21 -17.55 10.48
C GLN A 541 29.15 -16.57 9.96
N PRO A 542 28.05 -16.33 10.71
CA PRO A 542 27.05 -15.34 10.32
C PRO A 542 27.62 -13.92 10.21
N LEU A 543 27.30 -13.23 9.13
CA LEU A 543 27.67 -11.83 8.94
C LEU A 543 26.96 -10.95 9.99
N ALA A 544 27.71 -10.00 10.57
CA ALA A 544 27.16 -9.02 11.51
C ALA A 544 26.01 -8.20 10.91
N ARG A 545 26.08 -7.95 9.59
CA ARG A 545 24.98 -7.40 8.80
C ARG A 545 24.63 -8.42 7.69
N PRO A 546 23.45 -9.05 7.75
CA PRO A 546 23.04 -9.99 6.71
C PRO A 546 22.85 -9.27 5.37
N ASN A 547 23.22 -9.94 4.28
CA ASN A 547 23.00 -9.49 2.91
C ASN A 547 21.56 -9.78 2.45
N THR A 548 20.99 -10.89 2.92
CA THR A 548 19.62 -11.33 2.60
C THR A 548 18.74 -11.33 3.84
N LEU A 549 17.51 -10.83 3.70
CA LEU A 549 16.53 -10.77 4.78
C LEU A 549 15.29 -11.59 4.41
N LEU A 550 14.79 -12.38 5.35
CA LEU A 550 13.45 -12.97 5.28
C LEU A 550 12.50 -12.05 6.06
N ILE A 551 11.51 -11.50 5.37
CA ILE A 551 10.56 -10.51 5.93
C ILE A 551 9.22 -11.18 6.19
#